data_AF-A0A2W4LEV0-F1
#
_entry.id   AF-A0A2W4LEV0-F1
#
_cell.length_a   1.000
_cell.length_b   1.000
_cell.length_c   1.000
_cell.angle_alpha   90.00
_cell.angle_beta   90.00
_cell.angle_gamma   90.00
#
_symmetry.space_group_name_H-M   'P 1'
#
loop_
_entity.id
_entity.type
_entity.pdbx_description
1 polymer ?
#
loop_
_entity_poly.entity_id
_entity_poly.type
_entity_poly.pdbx_seq_one_letter_code
_entity_poly.pdbx_strand_id
1 'polypeptide(L)'
;PAKIVPELDGLQIWYAVESHNPGVYLVDRSGRTLWKEPFRHAHYGWVARHAPGVPGLHPHAAEDGRSAERLSEASALGHDMFPIYLPDGRHWLNLTDWQRKNLVPVHWDEGPEVVFIVRKDDKRVVRLRPDGEIEDVPEGRLPAGGRYGRNLACADIVGDFRENIATVDEERHRLIVLANPTPATRRGYSPWEDFAYRHDRSQLASGYYIYLSPPDTALR
;
A
#
# COMPACT_ATOMS: atom_id res chain seq x y z
N PRO A 1 0.42 -12.49 6.95
CA PRO A 1 1.06 -13.46 6.02
C PRO A 1 0.43 -13.36 4.64
N ALA A 2 1.20 -13.47 3.56
CA ALA A 2 0.69 -13.36 2.18
C ALA A 2 1.60 -14.11 1.19
N LYS A 3 1.11 -14.34 -0.03
CA LYS A 3 1.93 -14.88 -1.13
C LYS A 3 2.77 -13.74 -1.73
N ILE A 4 3.85 -13.37 -1.04
CA ILE A 4 4.74 -12.25 -1.42
C ILE A 4 5.69 -12.68 -2.53
N VAL A 5 6.21 -13.91 -2.45
CA VAL A 5 7.09 -14.52 -3.46
C VAL A 5 6.31 -15.65 -4.13
N PRO A 6 5.73 -15.45 -5.34
CA PRO A 6 4.86 -16.42 -5.99
C PRO A 6 5.49 -17.81 -6.18
N GLU A 7 6.79 -17.84 -6.42
CA GLU A 7 7.59 -19.01 -6.79
C GLU A 7 7.88 -19.92 -5.59
N LEU A 8 7.75 -19.41 -4.36
CA LEU A 8 8.00 -20.17 -3.15
C LEU A 8 6.71 -20.81 -2.63
N ASP A 9 6.79 -22.07 -2.22
CA ASP A 9 5.65 -22.75 -1.61
C ASP A 9 5.21 -22.11 -0.30
N GLY A 10 3.89 -22.04 -0.11
CA GLY A 10 3.27 -21.43 1.07
C GLY A 10 3.30 -19.90 1.08
N LEU A 11 2.93 -19.35 2.24
CA LEU A 11 2.87 -17.91 2.48
C LEU A 11 4.17 -17.42 3.13
N GLN A 12 4.47 -16.14 2.95
CA GLN A 12 5.56 -15.43 3.58
C GLN A 12 5.02 -14.41 4.59
N ILE A 13 5.87 -13.99 5.50
CA ILE A 13 5.57 -12.97 6.50
C ILE A 13 6.60 -11.87 6.32
N TRP A 14 6.12 -10.70 5.91
CA TRP A 14 6.91 -9.48 5.98
C TRP A 14 6.56 -8.74 7.27
N TYR A 15 7.58 -8.30 8.00
CA TYR A 15 7.39 -7.52 9.22
C TYR A 15 8.56 -6.57 9.47
N ALA A 16 8.26 -5.50 10.20
CA ALA A 16 9.20 -4.51 10.67
C ALA A 16 9.47 -4.72 12.17
N VAL A 17 10.72 -4.48 12.58
CA VAL A 17 11.14 -4.48 13.98
C VAL A 17 11.63 -3.09 14.33
N GLU A 18 10.96 -2.45 15.27
CA GLU A 18 11.25 -1.07 15.69
C GLU A 18 12.47 -0.94 16.62
N SER A 19 12.79 -1.98 17.39
CA SER A 19 13.80 -1.95 18.44
C SER A 19 14.41 -3.33 18.68
N HIS A 20 15.65 -3.38 19.18
CA HIS A 20 16.41 -4.60 19.47
C HIS A 20 16.61 -5.48 18.22
N ASN A 21 17.61 -5.14 17.40
CA ASN A 21 17.84 -5.63 16.03
C ASN A 21 16.82 -5.07 15.01
N PRO A 22 16.70 -3.72 14.95
CA PRO A 22 15.74 -3.05 14.09
C PRO A 22 16.02 -3.30 12.61
N GLY A 23 14.95 -3.41 11.84
CA GLY A 23 15.02 -3.82 10.45
C GLY A 23 13.70 -4.27 9.90
N VAL A 24 13.70 -4.56 8.61
CA VAL A 24 12.62 -5.25 7.93
C VAL A 24 13.06 -6.65 7.56
N TYR A 25 12.11 -7.57 7.62
CA TYR A 25 12.38 -8.99 7.45
C TYR A 25 11.32 -9.57 6.53
N LEU A 26 11.76 -10.42 5.61
CA LEU A 26 10.89 -11.36 4.94
C LEU A 26 11.28 -12.78 5.37
N VAL A 27 10.32 -13.51 5.92
CA VAL A 27 10.49 -14.90 6.31
C VAL A 27 9.49 -15.81 5.60
N ASP A 28 9.84 -17.07 5.41
CA ASP A 28 8.89 -18.09 4.94
C ASP A 28 7.97 -18.58 6.07
N ARG A 29 7.02 -19.47 5.74
CA ARG A 29 6.06 -20.07 6.70
C ARG A 29 6.70 -20.82 7.87
N SER A 30 7.98 -21.19 7.77
CA SER A 30 8.73 -21.86 8.85
C SER A 30 9.50 -20.88 9.73
N GLY A 31 9.48 -19.58 9.41
CA GLY A 31 10.22 -18.55 10.10
C GLY A 31 11.66 -18.37 9.60
N ARG A 32 12.07 -19.06 8.54
CA ARG A 32 13.40 -18.88 7.96
C ARG A 32 13.47 -17.55 7.21
N THR A 33 14.46 -16.72 7.53
CA THR A 33 14.75 -15.47 6.84
C THR A 33 15.12 -15.73 5.38
N LEU A 34 14.34 -15.14 4.48
CA LEU A 34 14.64 -15.08 3.05
C LEU A 34 15.58 -13.91 2.78
N TRP A 35 15.24 -12.73 3.32
CA TRP A 35 16.12 -11.56 3.36
C TRP A 35 15.73 -10.64 4.52
N LYS A 36 16.65 -9.73 4.86
CA LYS A 36 16.44 -8.67 5.84
C LYS A 36 17.26 -7.45 5.46
N GLU A 37 16.81 -6.28 5.89
CA GLU A 37 17.58 -5.03 5.79
C GLU A 37 17.56 -4.30 7.13
N PRO A 38 18.72 -3.86 7.64
CA PRO A 38 18.77 -3.11 8.90
C PRO A 38 18.10 -1.74 8.74
N PHE A 39 17.27 -1.39 9.72
CA PHE A 39 16.63 -0.07 9.84
C PHE A 39 17.06 0.52 11.17
N ARG A 40 17.05 1.84 11.30
CA ARG A 40 17.24 2.51 12.60
C ARG A 40 15.98 2.39 13.46
N HIS A 41 14.83 2.63 12.86
CA HIS A 41 13.51 2.51 13.48
C HIS A 41 12.43 2.40 12.38
N ALA A 42 12.02 1.17 12.06
CA ALA A 42 11.01 0.90 11.03
C ALA A 42 9.60 1.13 11.60
N HIS A 43 8.87 2.14 11.13
CA HIS A 43 7.65 2.62 11.80
C HIS A 43 6.35 2.22 11.09
N TYR A 44 6.30 2.28 9.76
CA TYR A 44 5.10 1.89 9.02
C TYR A 44 5.42 1.43 7.60
N GLY A 45 4.42 0.82 6.95
CA GLY A 45 4.54 0.27 5.61
C GLY A 45 3.22 -0.21 5.05
N TRP A 46 3.29 -0.84 3.88
CA TRP A 46 2.21 -1.59 3.24
C TRP A 46 2.80 -2.65 2.33
N VAL A 47 2.02 -3.65 1.93
CA VAL A 47 2.45 -4.71 1.01
C VAL A 47 1.54 -4.69 -0.20
N ALA A 48 2.07 -4.29 -1.35
CA ALA A 48 1.25 -4.07 -2.53
C ALA A 48 1.97 -4.40 -3.85
N ARG A 49 1.25 -4.44 -4.98
CA ARG A 49 1.87 -4.64 -6.30
C ARG A 49 2.28 -3.32 -6.92
N HIS A 50 3.53 -2.89 -6.77
CA HIS A 50 3.98 -1.63 -7.41
C HIS A 50 4.67 -1.79 -8.76
N ALA A 51 5.66 -2.68 -8.87
CA ALA A 51 6.53 -2.77 -10.04
C ALA A 51 5.87 -3.53 -11.21
N PRO A 52 5.59 -2.89 -12.35
CA PRO A 52 4.98 -3.55 -13.49
C PRO A 52 5.85 -4.69 -14.03
N GLY A 53 5.22 -5.83 -14.31
CA GLY A 53 5.92 -7.00 -14.86
C GLY A 53 6.79 -7.77 -13.87
N VAL A 54 6.87 -7.35 -12.59
CA VAL A 54 7.51 -8.14 -11.53
C VAL A 54 6.44 -8.94 -10.78
N PRO A 55 6.50 -10.28 -10.80
CA PRO A 55 5.56 -11.11 -10.05
C PRO A 55 5.68 -10.90 -8.54
N GLY A 56 4.55 -11.06 -7.84
CA GLY A 56 4.53 -11.06 -6.37
C GLY A 56 4.04 -9.77 -5.77
N LEU A 57 4.36 -9.58 -4.50
CA LEU A 57 4.03 -8.37 -3.76
C LEU A 57 5.32 -7.65 -3.36
N HIS A 58 5.22 -6.33 -3.28
CA HIS A 58 6.31 -5.41 -3.06
C HIS A 58 6.06 -4.68 -1.73
N PRO A 59 6.70 -5.13 -0.63
CA PRO A 59 6.61 -4.43 0.64
C PRO A 59 7.20 -3.02 0.55
N HIS A 60 6.58 -2.06 1.20
CA HIS A 60 7.14 -0.74 1.47
C HIS A 60 7.40 -0.61 2.97
N ALA A 61 8.53 0.00 3.33
CA ALA A 61 8.86 0.38 4.70
C ALA A 61 9.30 1.83 4.75
N ALA A 62 9.01 2.49 5.87
CA ALA A 62 9.52 3.82 6.14
C ALA A 62 10.16 3.91 7.52
N GLU A 63 11.37 4.46 7.56
CA GLU A 63 12.00 4.91 8.80
C GLU A 63 11.29 6.13 9.39
N ASP A 64 11.21 6.18 10.73
CA ASP A 64 10.71 7.38 11.42
C ASP A 64 11.80 8.45 11.56
N GLY A 65 11.62 9.54 10.82
CA GLY A 65 12.49 10.72 10.88
C GLY A 65 12.23 11.68 12.07
N ARG A 66 11.36 11.37 13.03
CA ARG A 66 10.91 12.36 14.05
C ARG A 66 11.98 12.92 15.00
N SER A 67 13.24 12.45 14.96
CA SER A 67 14.35 13.14 15.61
C SER A 67 15.12 14.02 14.62
N ALA A 68 14.92 15.33 14.69
CA ALA A 68 15.56 16.33 13.82
C ALA A 68 17.11 16.28 13.87
N GLU A 69 17.70 15.93 15.02
CA GLU A 69 19.15 15.69 15.16
C GLU A 69 19.64 14.45 14.39
N ARG A 70 18.78 13.47 14.11
CA ARG A 70 19.15 12.26 13.35
C ARG A 70 18.85 12.36 11.85
N LEU A 71 17.93 13.24 11.47
CA LEU A 71 17.64 13.57 10.06
C LEU A 71 18.79 14.35 9.43
N SER A 72 19.46 15.25 10.15
CA SER A 72 20.56 16.05 9.59
C SER A 72 21.77 15.20 9.17
N GLU A 73 22.11 14.14 9.92
CA GLU A 73 23.19 13.21 9.56
C GLU A 73 22.77 12.18 8.50
N ALA A 74 21.52 11.70 8.54
CA ALA A 74 21.00 10.75 7.54
C ALA A 74 20.77 11.44 6.19
N SER A 75 20.19 12.65 6.18
CA SER A 75 19.97 13.45 4.97
C SER A 75 21.28 13.96 4.37
N ALA A 76 22.28 14.31 5.20
CA ALA A 76 23.62 14.68 4.73
C ALA A 76 24.40 13.52 4.09
N LEU A 77 24.00 12.27 4.35
CA LEU A 77 24.55 11.06 3.74
C LEU A 77 23.56 10.41 2.73
N GLY A 78 22.38 11.00 2.49
CA GLY A 78 21.37 10.49 1.55
C GLY A 78 20.58 9.25 2.00
N HIS A 79 20.50 8.94 3.30
CA HIS A 79 19.93 7.71 3.87
C HIS A 79 18.50 7.86 4.42
N ASP A 80 17.63 8.65 3.79
CA ASP A 80 16.20 8.52 4.09
C ASP A 80 15.68 7.22 3.44
N MET A 81 15.53 6.16 4.24
CA MET A 81 15.15 4.82 3.78
C MET A 81 13.63 4.65 3.76
N PHE A 82 13.04 4.92 2.60
CA PHE A 82 11.63 4.68 2.30
C PHE A 82 11.42 3.69 1.13
N PRO A 83 12.13 2.54 1.11
CA PRO A 83 12.17 1.66 -0.05
C PRO A 83 10.84 0.94 -0.28
N ILE A 84 10.58 0.66 -1.55
CA ILE A 84 9.70 -0.40 -2.02
C ILE A 84 10.61 -1.55 -2.44
N TYR A 85 10.39 -2.71 -1.83
CA TYR A 85 11.15 -3.93 -2.03
C TYR A 85 10.57 -4.77 -3.16
N LEU A 86 11.45 -5.38 -3.95
CA LEU A 86 11.14 -6.53 -4.78
C LEU A 86 11.10 -7.81 -3.91
N PRO A 87 10.50 -8.91 -4.40
CA PRO A 87 10.37 -10.13 -3.61
C PRO A 87 11.72 -10.75 -3.19
N ASP A 88 12.79 -10.46 -3.95
CA ASP A 88 14.16 -10.90 -3.69
C ASP A 88 14.95 -10.00 -2.71
N GLY A 89 14.34 -8.91 -2.23
CA GLY A 89 14.94 -7.97 -1.28
C GLY A 89 15.69 -6.80 -1.92
N ARG A 90 15.83 -6.75 -3.25
CA ARG A 90 16.32 -5.54 -3.94
C ARG A 90 15.31 -4.41 -3.83
N HIS A 91 15.77 -3.17 -3.97
CA HIS A 91 14.88 -2.01 -4.03
C HIS A 91 14.37 -1.81 -5.46
N TRP A 92 13.08 -1.56 -5.60
CA TRP A 92 12.49 -1.06 -6.84
C TRP A 92 12.61 0.46 -6.91
N LEU A 93 12.20 1.13 -5.84
CA LEU A 93 12.17 2.58 -5.73
C LEU A 93 12.30 3.01 -4.27
N ASN A 94 12.88 4.18 -4.03
CA ASN A 94 12.86 4.82 -2.71
C ASN A 94 11.89 6.00 -2.76
N LEU A 95 10.82 5.97 -1.95
CA LEU A 95 9.84 7.06 -1.94
C LEU A 95 10.49 8.35 -1.42
N THR A 96 9.93 9.49 -1.78
CA THR A 96 10.21 10.74 -1.09
C THR A 96 9.50 10.79 0.27
N ASP A 97 9.98 11.64 1.17
CA ASP A 97 9.31 11.89 2.47
C ASP A 97 7.85 12.34 2.29
N TRP A 98 7.58 13.17 1.26
CA TRP A 98 6.22 13.58 0.92
C TRP A 98 5.38 12.38 0.46
N GLN A 99 5.90 11.55 -0.44
CA GLN A 99 5.16 10.39 -0.98
C GLN A 99 4.78 9.42 0.12
N ARG A 100 5.74 8.99 0.95
CA ARG A 100 5.44 8.03 2.03
C ARG A 100 4.37 8.55 3.00
N LYS A 101 4.31 9.87 3.24
CA LYS A 101 3.37 10.49 4.20
C LYS A 101 1.97 10.66 3.61
N ASN A 102 1.89 10.85 2.30
CA ASN A 102 0.67 11.30 1.63
C ASN A 102 0.02 10.25 0.74
N LEU A 103 0.70 9.18 0.38
CA LEU A 103 0.12 8.10 -0.43
C LEU A 103 -0.56 7.04 0.46
N VAL A 104 -1.76 6.61 0.04
CA VAL A 104 -2.49 5.48 0.65
C VAL A 104 -2.84 4.47 -0.42
N PRO A 105 -2.37 3.22 -0.31
CA PRO A 105 -2.64 2.22 -1.33
C PRO A 105 -4.13 1.88 -1.42
N VAL A 106 -4.62 1.70 -2.65
CA VAL A 106 -5.96 1.23 -3.00
C VAL A 106 -5.91 0.57 -4.38
N HIS A 107 -6.71 -0.48 -4.59
CA HIS A 107 -6.91 -1.05 -5.93
C HIS A 107 -8.12 -0.41 -6.59
N TRP A 108 -7.98 0.86 -7.01
CA TRP A 108 -9.08 1.67 -7.55
C TRP A 108 -9.32 1.49 -9.05
N ASP A 109 -8.26 1.27 -9.82
CA ASP A 109 -8.36 1.04 -11.27
C ASP A 109 -8.41 -0.45 -11.59
N GLU A 110 -8.53 -0.78 -12.87
CA GLU A 110 -8.57 -2.17 -13.29
C GLU A 110 -7.20 -2.83 -13.25
N GLY A 111 -6.09 -2.12 -13.05
CA GLY A 111 -4.75 -2.69 -13.17
C GLY A 111 -4.43 -3.69 -12.06
N PRO A 112 -3.48 -4.62 -12.27
CA PRO A 112 -2.97 -5.44 -11.19
C PRO A 112 -2.07 -4.63 -10.23
N GLU A 113 -1.49 -3.51 -10.68
CA GLU A 113 -0.69 -2.63 -9.82
C GLU A 113 -1.55 -1.77 -8.89
N VAL A 114 -1.01 -1.49 -7.71
CA VAL A 114 -1.63 -0.60 -6.73
C VAL A 114 -1.59 0.85 -7.21
N VAL A 115 -2.67 1.57 -6.96
CA VAL A 115 -2.72 3.02 -7.10
C VAL A 115 -2.89 3.65 -5.72
N PHE A 116 -2.79 4.97 -5.64
CA PHE A 116 -2.71 5.66 -4.37
C PHE A 116 -3.70 6.81 -4.27
N ILE A 117 -4.31 6.96 -3.11
CA ILE A 117 -5.05 8.17 -2.74
C ILE A 117 -4.04 9.14 -2.15
N VAL A 118 -4.02 10.38 -2.66
CA VAL A 118 -3.25 11.48 -2.05
C VAL A 118 -4.04 12.04 -0.85
N ARG A 119 -3.46 12.03 0.36
CA ARG A 119 -4.15 12.46 1.59
C ARG A 119 -4.31 13.97 1.73
N LYS A 120 -3.28 14.75 1.37
CA LYS A 120 -3.15 16.16 1.82
C LYS A 120 -3.47 17.23 0.78
N ASP A 121 -3.65 16.88 -0.49
CA ASP A 121 -3.83 17.86 -1.57
C ASP A 121 -4.93 17.39 -2.53
N ASP A 122 -6.16 17.87 -2.33
CA ASP A 122 -7.35 17.55 -3.14
C ASP A 122 -7.47 16.07 -3.48
N LYS A 123 -7.87 15.28 -2.47
CA LYS A 123 -7.93 13.81 -2.53
C LYS A 123 -8.25 13.30 -3.94
N ARG A 124 -7.22 12.73 -4.56
CA ARG A 124 -7.22 12.21 -5.93
C ARG A 124 -6.47 10.89 -5.95
N VAL A 125 -6.78 10.07 -6.95
CA VAL A 125 -6.16 8.78 -7.17
C VAL A 125 -5.03 8.92 -8.19
N VAL A 126 -3.86 8.38 -7.86
CA VAL A 126 -2.63 8.53 -8.64
C VAL A 126 -1.89 7.21 -8.77
N ARG A 127 -1.12 7.07 -9.84
CA ARG A 127 -0.13 6.00 -10.04
C ARG A 127 1.26 6.51 -9.69
N LEU A 128 2.08 5.61 -9.15
CA LEU A 128 3.51 5.83 -8.97
C LEU A 128 4.25 5.19 -10.14
N ARG A 129 5.01 5.98 -10.89
CA ARG A 129 5.79 5.51 -12.04
C ARG A 129 7.13 4.94 -11.60
N PRO A 130 7.80 4.12 -12.44
CA PRO A 130 9.12 3.55 -12.13
C PRO A 130 10.24 4.58 -11.92
N ASP A 131 10.08 5.80 -12.44
CA ASP A 131 11.00 6.92 -12.22
C ASP A 131 10.71 7.69 -10.91
N GLY A 132 9.67 7.31 -10.18
CA GLY A 132 9.24 7.95 -8.94
C GLY A 132 8.26 9.09 -9.14
N GLU A 133 7.92 9.43 -10.38
CA GLU A 133 6.92 10.46 -10.66
C GLU A 133 5.50 9.98 -10.38
N ILE A 134 4.62 10.94 -10.08
CA ILE A 134 3.21 10.69 -9.79
C ILE A 134 2.37 11.09 -10.99
N GLU A 135 1.51 10.19 -11.44
CA GLU A 135 0.58 10.41 -12.53
C GLU A 135 -0.86 10.31 -12.05
N ASP A 136 -1.72 11.26 -12.44
CA ASP A 136 -3.16 11.16 -12.19
C ASP A 136 -3.78 9.96 -12.90
N VAL A 137 -4.56 9.17 -12.16
CA VAL A 137 -5.45 8.18 -12.79
C VAL A 137 -6.57 8.94 -13.51
N PRO A 138 -6.87 8.64 -14.79
CA PRO A 138 -8.03 9.21 -15.47
C PRO A 138 -9.31 8.96 -14.66
N GLU A 139 -10.15 10.00 -14.50
CA GLU A 139 -11.34 9.95 -13.63
C GLU A 139 -11.05 9.59 -12.15
N GLY A 140 -9.79 9.72 -11.72
CA GLY A 140 -9.34 9.51 -10.34
C GLY A 140 -9.63 10.68 -9.40
N ARG A 141 -10.25 11.75 -9.91
CA ARG A 141 -10.70 12.88 -9.08
C ARG A 141 -11.92 12.48 -8.28
N LEU A 142 -11.89 12.73 -6.98
CA LEU A 142 -13.05 12.49 -6.14
C LEU A 142 -14.14 13.55 -6.37
N PRO A 143 -15.41 13.27 -6.05
CA PRO A 143 -16.52 14.19 -6.33
C PRO A 143 -16.28 15.60 -5.79
N ALA A 144 -16.64 16.61 -6.58
CA ALA A 144 -16.46 18.00 -6.18
C ALA A 144 -17.38 18.38 -5.00
N GLY A 145 -16.87 19.27 -4.13
CA GLY A 145 -17.63 19.82 -3.01
C GLY A 145 -17.80 18.89 -1.80
N GLY A 146 -17.01 17.81 -1.70
CA GLY A 146 -16.84 17.05 -0.46
C GLY A 146 -15.56 17.42 0.27
N ARG A 147 -15.59 17.40 1.61
CA ARG A 147 -14.37 17.50 2.45
C ARG A 147 -14.08 16.14 3.06
N TYR A 148 -13.24 15.38 2.38
CA TYR A 148 -12.98 14.01 2.76
C TYR A 148 -11.95 13.94 3.89
N GLY A 149 -12.35 13.40 5.04
CA GLY A 149 -11.48 13.20 6.21
C GLY A 149 -10.49 12.05 6.02
N ARG A 150 -10.07 11.38 7.10
CA ARG A 150 -9.16 10.22 6.97
C ARG A 150 -9.85 9.04 6.27
N ASN A 151 -9.12 8.35 5.38
CA ASN A 151 -9.56 7.06 4.83
C ASN A 151 -9.70 6.04 5.98
N LEU A 152 -10.90 5.49 6.13
CA LEU A 152 -11.21 4.48 7.14
C LEU A 152 -10.94 3.07 6.61
N ALA A 153 -11.24 2.82 5.33
CA ALA A 153 -10.96 1.56 4.66
C ALA A 153 -10.72 1.75 3.17
N CYS A 154 -9.89 0.89 2.60
CA CYS A 154 -9.81 0.62 1.16
C CYS A 154 -10.20 -0.84 0.99
N ALA A 155 -11.41 -1.09 0.49
CA ALA A 155 -11.99 -2.41 0.42
C ALA A 155 -13.07 -2.52 -0.66
N ASP A 156 -13.26 -3.72 -1.21
CA ASP A 156 -14.43 -4.07 -2.02
C ASP A 156 -15.68 -4.12 -1.11
N ILE A 157 -16.56 -3.14 -1.27
CA ILE A 157 -17.80 -2.95 -0.51
C ILE A 157 -19.01 -2.96 -1.45
N VAL A 158 -18.89 -2.29 -2.61
CA VAL A 158 -19.92 -2.15 -3.63
C VAL A 158 -19.31 -2.11 -5.03
N GLY A 159 -20.04 -2.68 -5.99
CA GLY A 159 -19.68 -2.61 -7.41
C GLY A 159 -19.00 -3.88 -7.92
N ASP A 160 -17.88 -3.70 -8.61
CA ASP A 160 -17.10 -4.78 -9.21
C ASP A 160 -15.87 -5.14 -8.37
N PHE A 161 -14.89 -5.81 -8.97
CA PHE A 161 -13.71 -6.32 -8.28
C PHE A 161 -12.72 -5.25 -7.78
N ARG A 162 -12.94 -3.97 -8.14
CA ARG A 162 -12.11 -2.84 -7.70
C ARG A 162 -12.49 -2.43 -6.27
N GLU A 163 -11.50 -1.97 -5.52
CA GLU A 163 -11.72 -1.47 -4.17
C GLU A 163 -12.38 -0.10 -4.17
N ASN A 164 -13.22 0.11 -3.16
CA ASN A 164 -13.80 1.39 -2.81
C ASN A 164 -13.01 2.07 -1.69
N ILE A 165 -13.30 3.36 -1.47
CA ILE A 165 -12.75 4.14 -0.37
C ILE A 165 -13.87 4.48 0.60
N ALA A 166 -13.83 3.93 1.81
CA ALA A 166 -14.69 4.36 2.90
C ALA A 166 -14.04 5.53 3.65
N THR A 167 -14.73 6.65 3.75
CA THR A 167 -14.23 7.88 4.41
C THR A 167 -15.39 8.67 5.00
N VAL A 168 -15.09 9.58 5.93
CA VAL A 168 -16.05 10.57 6.39
C VAL A 168 -16.01 11.78 5.44
N ASP A 169 -17.18 12.24 5.01
CA ASP A 169 -17.35 13.61 4.49
C ASP A 169 -17.55 14.52 5.71
N GLU A 170 -16.52 15.26 6.07
CA GLU A 170 -16.48 16.14 7.23
C GLU A 170 -17.41 17.35 7.08
N GLU A 171 -17.67 17.79 5.85
CA GLU A 171 -18.59 18.89 5.57
C GLU A 171 -20.04 18.47 5.74
N ARG A 172 -20.39 17.26 5.27
CA ARG A 172 -21.76 16.73 5.35
C ARG A 172 -22.03 15.86 6.57
N HIS A 173 -21.01 15.59 7.38
CA HIS A 173 -21.03 14.72 8.57
C HIS A 173 -21.59 13.31 8.28
N ARG A 174 -21.12 12.67 7.21
CA ARG A 174 -21.60 11.34 6.78
C ARG A 174 -20.45 10.39 6.48
N LEU A 175 -20.64 9.12 6.82
CA LEU A 175 -19.83 8.05 6.25
C LEU A 175 -20.25 7.87 4.79
N ILE A 176 -19.27 7.87 3.89
CA ILE A 176 -19.48 7.66 2.47
C ILE A 176 -18.56 6.55 1.95
N VAL A 177 -19.00 5.92 0.88
CA VAL A 177 -18.21 4.97 0.10
C VAL A 177 -18.03 5.57 -1.28
N LEU A 178 -16.79 5.84 -1.66
CA LEU A 178 -16.42 6.31 -2.98
C LEU A 178 -16.07 5.09 -3.83
N ALA A 179 -16.72 4.96 -4.98
CA ALA A 179 -16.47 3.91 -5.95
C ALA A 179 -15.97 4.53 -7.26
N ASN A 180 -15.14 3.78 -8.00
CA ASN A 180 -14.65 4.23 -9.29
C ASN A 180 -15.82 4.36 -10.28
N PRO A 181 -16.11 5.57 -10.81
CA PRO A 181 -17.23 5.76 -11.73
C PRO A 181 -16.95 5.25 -13.15
N THR A 182 -15.68 5.00 -13.50
CA THR A 182 -15.30 4.52 -14.82
C THR A 182 -15.78 3.08 -15.02
N PRO A 183 -16.49 2.77 -16.11
CA PRO A 183 -16.84 1.39 -16.44
C PRO A 183 -15.59 0.51 -16.56
N ALA A 184 -15.63 -0.65 -15.92
CA ALA A 184 -14.62 -1.67 -16.09
C ALA A 184 -14.67 -2.25 -17.51
N THR A 185 -13.52 -2.37 -18.17
CA THR A 185 -13.34 -3.05 -19.45
C THR A 185 -13.09 -4.56 -19.30
N ARG A 186 -12.75 -5.03 -18.10
CA ARG A 186 -12.58 -6.45 -17.77
C ARG A 186 -13.51 -6.89 -16.64
N ARG A 187 -13.80 -8.19 -16.58
CA ARG A 187 -14.57 -8.79 -15.48
C ARG A 187 -13.59 -9.34 -14.45
N GLY A 188 -13.92 -9.26 -13.18
CA GLY A 188 -13.20 -9.96 -12.12
C GLY A 188 -14.17 -10.50 -11.08
N TYR A 189 -13.70 -11.42 -10.25
CA TYR A 189 -14.43 -11.81 -9.05
C TYR A 189 -14.20 -10.77 -7.96
N SER A 190 -15.21 -10.59 -7.11
CA SER A 190 -15.06 -9.79 -5.90
C SER A 190 -13.90 -10.34 -5.04
N PRO A 191 -12.88 -9.54 -4.70
CA PRO A 191 -11.85 -9.96 -3.75
C PRO A 191 -12.43 -10.45 -2.41
N TRP A 192 -13.66 -10.04 -2.07
CA TRP A 192 -14.37 -10.54 -0.90
C TRP A 192 -14.57 -12.06 -0.90
N GLU A 193 -14.56 -12.72 -2.06
CA GLU A 193 -14.63 -14.19 -2.18
C GLU A 193 -13.31 -14.87 -1.76
N ASP A 194 -12.19 -14.16 -1.82
CA ASP A 194 -10.89 -14.65 -1.35
C ASP A 194 -10.81 -14.61 0.19
N PHE A 195 -10.41 -15.74 0.77
CA PHE A 195 -10.31 -15.87 2.22
C PHE A 195 -9.23 -14.96 2.82
N ALA A 196 -8.07 -14.86 2.18
CA ALA A 196 -6.96 -14.07 2.72
C ALA A 196 -7.31 -12.58 2.70
N TYR A 197 -7.92 -12.10 1.62
CA TYR A 197 -8.43 -10.74 1.52
C TYR A 197 -9.48 -10.44 2.60
N ARG A 198 -10.52 -11.27 2.72
CA ARG A 198 -11.59 -11.05 3.69
C ARG A 198 -11.07 -11.10 5.13
N HIS A 199 -10.17 -12.04 5.42
CA HIS A 199 -9.55 -12.13 6.73
C HIS A 199 -8.71 -10.89 7.05
N ASP A 200 -7.90 -10.42 6.10
CA ASP A 200 -7.11 -9.19 6.26
C ASP A 200 -8.01 -7.96 6.49
N ARG A 201 -9.05 -7.76 5.67
CA ARG A 201 -9.99 -6.63 5.83
C ARG A 201 -10.78 -6.69 7.13
N SER A 202 -10.98 -7.87 7.74
CA SER A 202 -11.58 -7.98 9.08
C SER A 202 -10.71 -7.35 10.19
N GLN A 203 -9.42 -7.11 9.92
CA GLN A 203 -8.46 -6.54 10.87
C GLN A 203 -8.31 -5.02 10.74
N LEU A 204 -9.14 -4.33 9.93
CA LEU A 204 -9.02 -2.88 9.71
C LEU A 204 -9.07 -2.04 11.00
N ALA A 205 -9.76 -2.53 12.04
CA ALA A 205 -9.84 -1.88 13.35
C ALA A 205 -8.74 -2.33 14.34
N SER A 206 -7.88 -3.27 13.96
CA SER A 206 -6.86 -3.86 14.82
C SER A 206 -5.59 -3.00 14.84
N GLY A 207 -5.51 -2.06 15.80
CA GLY A 207 -4.30 -1.28 16.08
C GLY A 207 -3.76 -0.54 14.84
N TYR A 208 -2.50 -0.79 14.49
CA TYR A 208 -1.85 -0.23 13.31
C TYR A 208 -1.97 -1.18 12.11
N TYR A 209 -3.13 -1.16 11.46
CA TYR A 209 -3.39 -1.93 10.25
C TYR A 209 -2.39 -1.60 9.12
N ILE A 210 -1.83 -2.64 8.51
CA ILE A 210 -0.97 -2.57 7.33
C ILE A 210 -1.79 -3.05 6.14
N TYR A 211 -1.86 -2.22 5.10
CA TYR A 211 -2.58 -2.59 3.89
C TYR A 211 -1.88 -3.75 3.16
N LEU A 212 -2.66 -4.77 2.80
CA LEU A 212 -2.27 -5.84 1.89
C LEU A 212 -3.08 -5.74 0.60
N SER A 213 -2.40 -5.72 -0.56
CA SER A 213 -3.09 -5.75 -1.85
C SER A 213 -3.99 -6.99 -1.99
N PRO A 214 -5.18 -6.84 -2.59
CA PRO A 214 -6.04 -7.97 -2.92
C PRO A 214 -5.32 -8.95 -3.86
N PRO A 215 -5.79 -10.21 -3.97
CA PRO A 215 -5.41 -11.05 -5.10
C PRO A 215 -5.79 -10.38 -6.43
N ASP A 216 -5.08 -10.70 -7.50
CA ASP A 216 -5.53 -10.31 -8.85
C ASP A 216 -6.70 -11.21 -9.24
N THR A 217 -7.92 -10.66 -9.16
CA THR A 217 -9.16 -11.39 -9.42
C THR A 217 -9.73 -11.15 -10.81
N ALA A 218 -9.04 -10.35 -11.63
CA ALA A 218 -9.50 -10.08 -12.98
C ALA A 218 -9.35 -11.31 -13.85
N LEU A 219 -10.44 -11.66 -14.53
CA LEU A 219 -10.48 -12.69 -15.55
C LEU A 219 -9.77 -12.16 -16.80
N ARG A 220 -8.88 -12.97 -17.35
CA ARG A 220 -8.27 -12.75 -18.66
C ARG A 220 -9.26 -13.03 -19.77
#